data_AF-A0A6A6Z3J2-F1
#
_entry.id   AF-A0A6A6Z3J2-F1
#
_cell.length_a   1.000
_cell.length_b   1.000
_cell.length_c   1.000
_cell.angle_alpha   90.00
_cell.angle_beta   90.00
_cell.angle_gamma   90.00
#
_symmetry.space_group_name_H-M   'P 1'
#
loop_
_entity.id
_entity.type
_entity.pdbx_description
1 polymer ?
#
loop_
_entity_poly.entity_id
_entity_poly.type
_entity_poly.pdbx_seq_one_letter_code
_entity_poly.pdbx_strand_id
1 'polypeptide(L)'
;MDGAVSVSSRRRTDVRPFRFFDLPAELRLKILDRVLVLPQTVDLEPDNYRYVAPRLRLFLVSHRMHVEAAECFFGSNTFRVFPIHGRFFHTKKPLLVRLSPRYRALIKTIELRLGPGWTKPPKCWVVDARLGLEQMTKGRLLKIFAECDPASDEIFEGFRAGQDFYTFFCKDLVQNVLEQIPSVVEVQFDAYPSVTKGSPLMQALINEGKARNKRISYGPARGWNTDLSKAMAALRFAIP
;
A
#
# COMPACT_ATOMS: atom_id res chain seq x y z
N MET A 1 -43.25 33.21 -48.81
CA MET A 1 -42.36 33.95 -47.90
C MET A 1 -41.76 32.92 -46.96
N ASP A 2 -40.67 32.28 -47.36
CA ASP A 2 -39.99 31.25 -46.56
C ASP A 2 -38.69 31.85 -46.01
N GLY A 3 -38.70 32.17 -44.72
CA GLY A 3 -37.54 32.67 -43.99
C GLY A 3 -36.62 31.51 -43.61
N ALA A 4 -35.52 31.34 -44.32
CA ALA A 4 -34.46 30.41 -43.95
C ALA A 4 -33.71 30.95 -42.72
N VAL A 5 -33.90 30.31 -41.56
CA VAL A 5 -33.11 30.56 -40.35
C VAL A 5 -31.71 29.98 -40.55
N SER A 6 -30.71 30.84 -40.71
CA SER A 6 -29.31 30.42 -40.75
C SER A 6 -28.88 29.88 -39.40
N VAL A 7 -28.58 28.58 -39.31
CA VAL A 7 -28.00 27.96 -38.12
C VAL A 7 -26.56 28.46 -37.97
N SER A 8 -26.36 29.41 -37.06
CA SER A 8 -25.04 29.91 -36.67
C SER A 8 -24.16 28.75 -36.16
N SER A 9 -23.09 28.44 -36.88
CA SER A 9 -22.09 27.50 -36.42
C SER A 9 -21.42 28.06 -35.16
N ARG A 10 -21.61 27.43 -34.00
CA ARG A 10 -20.84 27.76 -32.79
C ARG A 10 -19.35 27.65 -33.12
N ARG A 11 -18.64 28.80 -33.14
CA ARG A 11 -17.17 28.82 -33.23
C ARG A 11 -16.63 27.98 -32.07
N ARG A 12 -15.97 26.86 -32.39
CA ARG A 12 -15.12 26.16 -31.41
C ARG A 12 -14.08 27.17 -30.96
N THR A 13 -14.13 27.56 -29.69
CA THR A 13 -13.05 28.34 -29.09
C THR A 13 -11.76 27.55 -29.25
N ASP A 14 -10.71 28.19 -29.74
CA ASP A 14 -9.40 27.58 -29.91
C ASP A 14 -8.82 27.29 -28.51
N VAL A 15 -9.10 26.09 -27.98
CA VAL A 15 -8.63 25.67 -26.67
C VAL A 15 -7.15 25.32 -26.79
N ARG A 16 -6.29 26.29 -26.47
CA ARG A 16 -4.85 26.04 -26.36
C ARG A 16 -4.59 25.06 -25.22
N PRO A 17 -3.74 24.03 -25.44
CA PRO A 17 -3.39 23.10 -24.38
C PRO A 17 -2.64 23.79 -23.26
N PHE A 18 -2.89 23.36 -22.03
CA PHE A 18 -2.18 23.86 -20.86
C PHE A 18 -0.69 23.53 -20.95
N ARG A 19 0.18 24.54 -20.84
CA ARG A 19 1.64 24.40 -20.91
C ARG A 19 2.19 23.88 -19.58
N PHE A 20 1.93 22.61 -19.27
CA PHE A 20 2.27 21.97 -17.99
C PHE A 20 3.75 22.12 -17.60
N PHE A 21 4.67 22.05 -18.58
CA PHE A 21 6.11 22.13 -18.31
C PHE A 21 6.66 23.55 -18.13
N ASP A 22 5.84 24.58 -18.35
CA ASP A 22 6.18 25.96 -17.99
C ASP A 22 6.02 26.22 -16.49
N LEU A 23 5.26 25.38 -15.78
CA LEU A 23 5.17 25.45 -14.33
C LEU A 23 6.52 25.15 -13.68
N PRO A 24 6.85 25.76 -12.53
CA PRO A 24 7.94 25.30 -11.66
C PRO A 24 7.82 23.82 -11.25
N ALA A 25 8.95 23.17 -10.96
CA ALA A 25 8.99 21.74 -10.69
C ALA A 25 8.14 21.33 -9.48
N GLU A 26 8.12 22.17 -8.46
CA GLU A 26 7.37 22.00 -7.23
C GLU A 26 5.87 21.91 -7.49
N LEU A 27 5.35 22.75 -8.39
CA LEU A 27 3.94 22.74 -8.76
C LEU A 27 3.60 21.51 -9.61
N ARG A 28 4.47 21.13 -10.56
CA ARG A 28 4.28 19.91 -11.36
C ARG A 28 4.21 18.67 -10.48
N LEU A 29 5.16 18.52 -9.54
CA LEU A 29 5.18 17.39 -8.61
C LEU A 29 3.95 17.37 -7.69
N LYS A 30 3.48 18.53 -7.20
CA LYS A 30 2.23 18.61 -6.43
C LYS A 30 1.01 18.17 -7.24
N ILE A 31 0.92 18.58 -8.50
CA ILE A 31 -0.18 18.14 -9.39
C ILE A 31 -0.09 16.63 -9.63
N LEU A 32 1.10 16.13 -9.94
CA LEU A 32 1.33 14.70 -10.17
C LEU A 32 1.00 13.86 -8.95
N ASP A 33 1.40 14.28 -7.75
CA ASP A 33 1.07 13.59 -6.50
C ASP A 33 -0.46 13.46 -6.32
N ARG A 34 -1.22 14.54 -6.57
CA ARG A 34 -2.69 14.52 -6.49
C ARG A 34 -3.35 13.59 -7.50
N VAL A 35 -2.75 13.40 -8.68
CA VAL A 35 -3.30 12.56 -9.74
C VAL A 35 -2.87 11.10 -9.60
N LEU A 36 -1.63 10.86 -9.19
CA LEU A 36 -0.98 9.54 -9.20
C LEU A 36 -1.08 8.80 -7.87
N VAL A 37 -1.29 9.49 -6.75
CA VAL A 37 -1.48 8.83 -5.46
C VAL A 37 -2.88 8.22 -5.38
N LEU A 38 -2.90 6.95 -4.98
CA LEU A 38 -4.08 6.14 -4.82
C LEU A 38 -4.46 6.05 -3.34
N PRO A 39 -5.76 6.02 -3.02
CA PRO A 39 -6.21 5.90 -1.63
C PRO A 39 -5.94 4.51 -1.04
N GLN A 40 -5.77 3.50 -1.89
CA GLN A 40 -5.56 2.10 -1.51
C GLN A 40 -4.17 1.62 -1.90
N THR A 41 -3.70 0.61 -1.19
CA THR A 41 -2.45 -0.09 -1.49
C THR A 41 -2.51 -0.70 -2.91
N VAL A 42 -1.45 -0.48 -3.68
CA VAL A 42 -1.31 -1.00 -5.04
C VAL A 42 -0.96 -2.48 -4.99
N ASP A 43 -1.81 -3.31 -5.59
CA ASP A 43 -1.62 -4.75 -5.71
C ASP A 43 -2.14 -5.25 -7.07
N LEU A 44 -2.09 -6.55 -7.33
CA LEU A 44 -2.68 -7.22 -8.49
C LEU A 44 -4.20 -7.34 -8.37
N GLU A 45 -4.88 -6.21 -8.35
CA GLU A 45 -6.33 -6.10 -8.27
C GLU A 45 -7.04 -6.31 -9.62
N PRO A 46 -8.21 -6.97 -9.67
CA PRO A 46 -9.06 -7.03 -10.86
C PRO A 46 -9.40 -5.65 -11.42
N ASP A 47 -9.65 -4.67 -10.55
CA ASP A 47 -10.09 -3.33 -10.94
C ASP A 47 -8.95 -2.37 -11.31
N ASN A 48 -7.72 -2.87 -11.42
CA ASN A 48 -6.57 -2.05 -11.83
C ASN A 48 -6.76 -1.39 -13.20
N TYR A 49 -7.54 -1.99 -14.11
CA TYR A 49 -7.84 -1.37 -15.41
C TYR A 49 -8.63 -0.06 -15.26
N ARG A 50 -9.40 0.10 -14.17
CA ARG A 50 -10.22 1.27 -13.88
C ARG A 50 -9.46 2.29 -13.02
N TYR A 51 -8.74 1.82 -12.00
CA TYR A 51 -8.13 2.73 -11.01
C TYR A 51 -6.65 3.03 -11.27
N VAL A 52 -5.88 2.08 -11.80
CA VAL A 52 -4.42 2.24 -11.96
C VAL A 52 -4.07 2.57 -13.41
N ALA A 53 -4.55 1.78 -14.37
CA ALA A 53 -4.16 1.89 -15.77
C ALA A 53 -4.37 3.29 -16.39
N PRO A 54 -5.46 4.04 -16.11
CA PRO A 54 -5.63 5.37 -16.68
C PRO A 54 -4.55 6.36 -16.22
N ARG A 55 -4.06 6.23 -14.99
CA ARG A 55 -2.99 7.07 -14.41
C ARG A 55 -1.63 6.77 -15.04
N LEU A 56 -1.37 5.50 -15.37
CA LEU A 56 -0.13 5.08 -16.01
C LEU A 56 0.05 5.65 -17.42
N ARG A 57 -1.01 6.18 -18.07
CA ARG A 57 -0.90 6.87 -19.36
C ARG A 57 0.03 8.08 -19.31
N LEU A 58 0.16 8.73 -18.15
CA LEU A 58 1.09 9.86 -17.97
C LEU A 58 2.54 9.48 -18.24
N PHE A 59 2.91 8.21 -18.00
CA PHE A 59 4.26 7.71 -18.22
C PHE A 59 4.65 7.64 -19.70
N LEU A 60 3.68 7.78 -20.61
CA LEU A 60 3.86 7.66 -22.05
C LEU A 60 3.89 9.02 -22.77
N VAL A 61 3.73 10.14 -22.04
CA VAL A 61 3.63 11.48 -22.65
C VAL A 61 4.98 11.98 -23.14
N SER A 62 6.01 11.92 -22.29
CA SER A 62 7.38 12.34 -22.63
C SER A 62 8.37 11.75 -21.63
N HIS A 63 9.67 11.75 -21.95
CA HIS A 63 10.72 11.32 -21.01
C HIS A 63 10.69 12.10 -19.69
N ARG A 64 10.52 13.43 -19.77
CA ARG A 64 10.43 14.29 -18.58
C ARG A 64 9.20 13.95 -17.73
N MET A 65 8.04 13.75 -18.36
CA MET A 65 6.82 13.32 -17.66
C MET A 65 7.02 11.96 -16.99
N HIS A 66 7.63 11.02 -17.70
CA HIS A 66 7.88 9.68 -17.18
C HIS A 66 8.71 9.70 -15.90
N VAL A 67 9.80 10.47 -15.87
CA VAL A 67 10.68 10.57 -14.71
C VAL A 67 9.95 11.19 -13.51
N GLU A 68 9.29 12.33 -13.71
CA GLU A 68 8.55 13.02 -12.65
C GLU A 68 7.38 12.15 -12.14
N ALA A 69 6.62 11.51 -13.04
CA ALA A 69 5.52 10.63 -12.68
C ALA A 69 5.98 9.35 -11.97
N ALA A 70 7.11 8.77 -12.35
CA ALA A 70 7.64 7.57 -11.69
C ALA A 70 8.05 7.85 -10.24
N GLU A 71 8.75 8.96 -9.98
CA GLU A 71 9.12 9.36 -8.61
C GLU A 71 7.87 9.60 -7.75
N CYS A 72 6.84 10.27 -8.27
CA CYS A 72 5.57 10.46 -7.55
C CYS A 72 4.83 9.13 -7.33
N PHE A 73 4.55 8.36 -8.38
CA PHE A 73 3.71 7.17 -8.30
C PHE A 73 4.35 6.10 -7.41
N PHE A 74 5.62 5.75 -7.62
CA PHE A 74 6.27 4.70 -6.83
C PHE A 74 6.72 5.22 -5.45
N GLY A 75 7.07 6.50 -5.34
CA GLY A 75 7.55 7.09 -4.10
C GLY A 75 6.45 7.44 -3.09
N SER A 76 5.22 7.75 -3.54
CA SER A 76 4.13 8.17 -2.65
C SER A 76 3.10 7.05 -2.40
N ASN A 77 2.94 6.08 -3.30
CA ASN A 77 2.00 4.97 -3.09
C ASN A 77 2.57 3.88 -2.17
N THR A 78 1.67 3.10 -1.57
CA THR A 78 2.00 1.88 -0.85
C THR A 78 1.84 0.67 -1.77
N PHE A 79 2.77 -0.28 -1.73
CA PHE A 79 2.73 -1.49 -2.58
C PHE A 79 2.61 -2.76 -1.76
N ARG A 80 1.73 -3.67 -2.16
CA ARG A 80 1.54 -4.95 -1.47
C ARG A 80 2.68 -5.91 -1.78
N VAL A 81 3.20 -6.57 -0.75
CA VAL A 81 4.26 -7.58 -0.89
C VAL A 81 3.70 -8.85 -1.54
N PHE A 82 2.61 -9.39 -0.99
CA PHE A 82 1.94 -10.59 -1.49
C PHE A 82 0.45 -10.36 -1.76
N PRO A 83 -0.07 -10.87 -2.89
CA PRO A 83 -1.49 -10.73 -3.21
C PRO A 83 -2.35 -11.56 -2.26
N ILE A 84 -3.50 -11.00 -1.91
CA ILE A 84 -4.40 -11.56 -0.89
C ILE A 84 -5.71 -12.13 -1.42
N HIS A 85 -6.01 -11.98 -2.71
CA HIS A 85 -7.27 -12.47 -3.26
C HIS A 85 -7.20 -12.81 -4.75
N GLY A 86 -8.34 -13.30 -5.24
CA GLY A 86 -8.61 -13.54 -6.65
C GLY A 86 -7.67 -14.57 -7.27
N ARG A 87 -7.54 -14.49 -8.60
CA ARG A 87 -6.67 -15.40 -9.36
C ARG A 87 -5.18 -15.29 -9.03
N PHE A 88 -4.76 -14.25 -8.31
CA PHE A 88 -3.36 -14.00 -8.00
C PHE A 88 -2.93 -14.50 -6.63
N PHE A 89 -3.86 -14.94 -5.77
CA PHE A 89 -3.55 -15.41 -4.42
C PHE A 89 -2.42 -16.46 -4.36
N HIS A 90 -2.37 -17.37 -5.33
CA HIS A 90 -1.33 -18.40 -5.45
C HIS A 90 -0.25 -18.11 -6.51
N THR A 91 -0.13 -16.86 -6.96
CA THR A 91 0.83 -16.51 -8.03
C THR A 91 2.27 -16.59 -7.55
N LYS A 92 3.15 -17.16 -8.37
CA LYS A 92 4.61 -17.14 -8.15
C LYS A 92 5.26 -15.80 -8.50
N LYS A 93 4.51 -14.89 -9.14
CA LYS A 93 4.97 -13.57 -9.57
C LYS A 93 4.06 -12.49 -8.98
N PRO A 94 4.19 -12.16 -7.68
CA PRO A 94 3.47 -11.06 -7.06
C PRO A 94 3.87 -9.72 -7.70
N LEU A 95 3.18 -8.63 -7.35
CA LEU A 95 3.36 -7.33 -8.01
C LEU A 95 4.84 -6.89 -8.09
N LEU A 96 5.56 -6.95 -6.97
CA LEU A 96 6.95 -6.48 -6.88
C LEU A 96 7.88 -7.21 -7.86
N VAL A 97 7.69 -8.52 -8.08
CA VAL A 97 8.46 -9.32 -9.04
C VAL A 97 8.26 -8.83 -10.48
N ARG A 98 7.08 -8.28 -10.78
CA ARG A 98 6.73 -7.77 -12.11
C ARG A 98 7.27 -6.37 -12.37
N LEU A 99 7.73 -5.66 -11.34
CA LEU A 99 8.30 -4.33 -11.48
C LEU A 99 9.78 -4.43 -11.87
N SER A 100 10.21 -3.58 -12.80
CA SER A 100 11.64 -3.43 -13.10
C SER A 100 12.40 -2.94 -11.86
N PRO A 101 13.68 -3.32 -11.67
CA PRO A 101 14.50 -2.88 -10.54
C PRO A 101 14.49 -1.36 -10.33
N ARG A 102 14.51 -0.57 -11.42
CA ARG A 102 14.45 0.90 -11.36
C ARG A 102 13.24 1.45 -10.61
N TYR A 103 12.09 0.79 -10.70
CA TYR A 103 10.88 1.25 -10.01
C TYR A 103 10.83 0.74 -8.57
N ARG A 104 11.33 -0.49 -8.31
CA ARG A 104 11.48 -1.00 -6.96
C ARG A 104 12.35 -0.10 -6.09
N ALA A 105 13.43 0.45 -6.66
CA ALA A 105 14.29 1.42 -5.99
C ALA A 105 13.58 2.73 -5.58
N LEU A 106 12.44 3.06 -6.19
CA LEU A 106 11.67 4.26 -5.86
C LEU A 106 10.67 4.03 -4.72
N ILE A 107 10.31 2.78 -4.44
CA ILE A 107 9.26 2.46 -3.46
C ILE A 107 9.74 2.77 -2.05
N LYS A 108 8.96 3.59 -1.35
CA LYS A 108 9.22 3.98 0.05
C LYS A 108 8.41 3.17 1.06
N THR A 109 7.21 2.76 0.67
CA THR A 109 6.23 2.13 1.56
C THR A 109 5.74 0.83 0.97
N ILE A 110 5.85 -0.24 1.75
CA ILE A 110 5.25 -1.54 1.42
C ILE A 110 4.27 -1.96 2.50
N GLU A 111 3.35 -2.84 2.11
CA GLU A 111 2.37 -3.41 3.02
C GLU A 111 2.43 -4.93 2.97
N LEU A 112 2.41 -5.55 4.15
CA LEU A 112 2.17 -6.96 4.35
C LEU A 112 0.80 -7.12 5.02
N ARG A 113 -0.10 -7.85 4.36
CA ARG A 113 -1.44 -8.08 4.86
C ARG A 113 -1.61 -9.54 5.26
N LEU A 114 -1.93 -9.75 6.53
CA LEU A 114 -1.92 -11.04 7.19
C LEU A 114 -3.36 -11.44 7.52
N GLY A 115 -3.88 -12.45 6.85
CA GLY A 115 -5.18 -13.04 7.20
C GLY A 115 -5.55 -14.20 6.28
N PRO A 116 -5.51 -14.00 4.95
CA PRO A 116 -5.93 -15.02 4.00
C PRO A 116 -5.02 -16.25 4.04
N GLY A 117 -5.65 -17.43 4.03
CA GLY A 117 -4.93 -18.71 4.07
C GLY A 117 -4.29 -19.02 5.41
N TRP A 118 -4.75 -18.46 6.53
CA TRP A 118 -4.15 -18.69 7.86
C TRP A 118 -4.03 -20.17 8.28
N THR A 119 -4.89 -21.06 7.77
CA THR A 119 -4.78 -22.52 7.95
C THR A 119 -3.73 -23.17 7.05
N LYS A 120 -3.53 -22.61 5.85
CA LYS A 120 -2.62 -23.12 4.83
C LYS A 120 -2.15 -21.97 3.94
N PRO A 121 -1.15 -21.18 4.39
CA PRO A 121 -0.70 -20.02 3.66
C PRO A 121 -0.23 -20.39 2.25
N PRO A 122 -0.38 -19.50 1.25
CA PRO A 122 0.06 -19.81 -0.10
C PRO A 122 1.55 -20.15 -0.12
N LYS A 123 1.91 -21.25 -0.78
CA LYS A 123 3.32 -21.68 -0.94
C LYS A 123 4.21 -20.64 -1.64
N CYS A 124 3.62 -19.65 -2.31
CA CYS A 124 4.34 -18.57 -2.96
C CYS A 124 4.61 -17.36 -2.06
N TRP A 125 4.11 -17.36 -0.82
CA TRP A 125 4.43 -16.36 0.20
C TRP A 125 5.76 -16.69 0.83
N VAL A 126 6.82 -16.52 0.03
CA VAL A 126 8.20 -16.77 0.41
C VAL A 126 8.98 -15.50 0.12
N VAL A 127 9.72 -15.04 1.12
CA VAL A 127 10.57 -13.84 1.01
C VAL A 127 11.95 -14.31 0.58
N ASP A 128 12.22 -14.22 -0.71
CA ASP A 128 13.50 -14.60 -1.32
C ASP A 128 13.97 -13.55 -2.33
N ALA A 129 15.17 -13.75 -2.89
CA ALA A 129 15.79 -12.82 -3.83
C ALA A 129 14.92 -12.50 -5.07
N ARG A 130 13.97 -13.37 -5.45
CA ARG A 130 13.10 -13.15 -6.63
C ARG A 130 12.15 -12.00 -6.38
N LEU A 131 11.70 -11.81 -5.14
CA LEU A 131 10.86 -10.67 -4.72
C LEU A 131 11.61 -9.34 -4.90
N GLY A 132 12.94 -9.40 -4.79
CA GLY A 132 13.88 -8.31 -5.02
C GLY A 132 13.65 -7.12 -4.11
N LEU A 133 13.34 -7.41 -2.85
CA LEU A 133 13.20 -6.42 -1.79
C LEU A 133 14.51 -5.69 -1.53
N GLU A 134 15.66 -6.34 -1.71
CA GLU A 134 17.01 -5.72 -1.62
C GLU A 134 17.19 -4.54 -2.57
N GLN A 135 16.45 -4.49 -3.68
CA GLN A 135 16.50 -3.41 -4.65
C GLN A 135 15.72 -2.17 -4.19
N MET A 136 14.97 -2.25 -3.09
CA MET A 136 14.18 -1.16 -2.52
C MET A 136 15.03 -0.23 -1.65
N THR A 137 16.00 0.43 -2.28
CA THR A 137 16.97 1.30 -1.59
C THR A 137 16.32 2.48 -0.87
N LYS A 138 15.19 2.99 -1.37
CA LYS A 138 14.38 4.04 -0.74
C LYS A 138 13.30 3.51 0.23
N GLY A 139 13.21 2.20 0.48
CA GLY A 139 12.27 1.63 1.45
C GLY A 139 12.46 2.22 2.85
N ARG A 140 11.39 2.70 3.49
CA ARG A 140 11.44 3.33 4.82
C ARG A 140 10.36 2.83 5.76
N LEU A 141 9.19 2.47 5.23
CA LEU A 141 8.02 2.10 6.02
C LEU A 141 7.49 0.73 5.58
N LEU A 142 7.38 -0.18 6.56
CA LEU A 142 6.64 -1.43 6.42
C LEU A 142 5.31 -1.29 7.16
N LYS A 143 4.20 -1.34 6.43
CA LYS A 143 2.86 -1.44 7.01
C LYS A 143 2.49 -2.91 7.18
N ILE A 144 1.95 -3.26 8.34
CA ILE A 144 1.45 -4.60 8.63
C ILE A 144 -0.02 -4.46 9.00
N PHE A 145 -0.88 -5.14 8.25
CA PHE A 145 -2.32 -5.18 8.50
C PHE A 145 -2.75 -6.60 8.87
N ALA A 146 -3.19 -6.83 10.11
CA ALA A 146 -3.69 -8.12 10.57
C ALA A 146 -5.22 -8.20 10.44
N GLU A 147 -5.75 -9.17 9.69
CA GLU A 147 -7.18 -9.38 9.54
C GLU A 147 -7.75 -10.32 10.61
N CYS A 148 -6.95 -11.29 11.06
CA CYS A 148 -7.33 -12.24 12.10
C CYS A 148 -6.11 -12.67 12.92
N ASP A 149 -6.38 -13.14 14.14
CA ASP A 149 -5.43 -13.83 14.98
C ASP A 149 -6.06 -15.17 15.41
N PRO A 150 -5.74 -16.26 14.69
CA PRO A 150 -6.28 -17.58 15.02
C PRO A 150 -5.92 -18.04 16.43
N ALA A 151 -4.81 -17.59 17.02
CA ALA A 151 -4.39 -18.03 18.35
C ALA A 151 -5.21 -17.37 19.48
N SER A 152 -5.90 -16.26 19.21
CA SER A 152 -6.57 -15.46 20.25
C SER A 152 -8.04 -15.78 20.49
N ASP A 153 -8.70 -16.56 19.62
CA ASP A 153 -10.15 -16.76 19.66
C ASP A 153 -10.56 -18.22 19.43
N GLU A 154 -11.34 -18.76 20.36
CA GLU A 154 -11.87 -20.14 20.34
C GLU A 154 -12.65 -20.46 19.06
N ILE A 155 -13.20 -19.46 18.36
CA ILE A 155 -13.90 -19.67 17.08
C ILE A 155 -13.03 -20.36 16.01
N PHE A 156 -11.70 -20.26 16.15
CA PHE A 156 -10.76 -20.90 15.24
C PHE A 156 -10.39 -22.33 15.65
N GLU A 157 -10.78 -22.80 16.85
CA GLU A 157 -10.49 -24.15 17.30
C GLU A 157 -11.07 -25.21 16.35
N GLY A 158 -10.31 -26.28 16.14
CA GLY A 158 -10.63 -27.31 15.14
C GLY A 158 -10.33 -26.94 13.68
N PHE A 159 -10.19 -25.64 13.37
CA PHE A 159 -9.79 -25.16 12.04
C PHE A 159 -8.29 -24.80 11.97
N ARG A 160 -7.62 -24.56 13.10
CA ARG A 160 -6.18 -24.26 13.17
C ARG A 160 -5.36 -25.44 12.66
N ALA A 161 -4.35 -25.15 11.83
CA ALA A 161 -3.29 -26.12 11.53
C ALA A 161 -2.40 -26.44 12.73
N GLY A 162 -2.35 -25.51 13.70
CA GLY A 162 -1.66 -25.63 14.98
C GLY A 162 -1.87 -24.36 15.79
N GLN A 163 -1.69 -24.43 17.11
CA GLN A 163 -1.97 -23.32 18.02
C GLN A 163 -1.21 -22.03 17.63
N ASP A 164 0.10 -22.15 17.42
CA ASP A 164 0.96 -21.00 17.11
C ASP A 164 1.45 -20.96 15.66
N PHE A 165 0.98 -21.89 14.83
CA PHE A 165 1.47 -22.07 13.45
C PHE A 165 1.44 -20.76 12.66
N TYR A 166 0.29 -20.08 12.68
CA TYR A 166 0.11 -18.86 11.90
C TYR A 166 0.90 -17.68 12.48
N THR A 167 1.04 -17.61 13.81
CA THR A 167 1.83 -16.62 14.51
C THR A 167 3.30 -16.71 14.12
N PHE A 168 3.88 -17.91 14.15
CA PHE A 168 5.26 -18.13 13.74
C PHE A 168 5.46 -17.86 12.25
N PHE A 169 4.56 -18.33 11.39
CA PHE A 169 4.60 -18.04 9.96
C PHE A 169 4.63 -16.53 9.67
N CYS A 170 3.76 -15.76 10.32
CA CYS A 170 3.71 -14.30 10.14
C CYS A 170 4.98 -13.61 10.68
N LYS A 171 5.49 -14.06 11.83
CA LYS A 171 6.73 -13.56 12.41
C LYS A 171 7.90 -13.78 11.45
N ASP A 172 8.06 -14.99 10.93
CA ASP A 172 9.13 -15.35 10.00
C ASP A 172 9.04 -14.52 8.71
N LEU A 173 7.82 -14.27 8.19
CA LEU A 173 7.64 -13.38 7.04
C LEU A 173 8.14 -11.97 7.33
N VAL A 174 7.76 -11.39 8.46
CA VAL A 174 8.19 -10.03 8.85
C VAL A 174 9.70 -9.97 9.05
N GLN A 175 10.25 -10.98 9.71
CA GLN A 175 11.69 -11.13 9.90
C GLN A 175 12.42 -11.08 8.55
N ASN A 176 12.05 -11.94 7.62
CA ASN A 176 12.69 -12.04 6.32
C ASN A 176 12.53 -10.76 5.47
N VAL A 177 11.38 -10.07 5.56
CA VAL A 177 11.19 -8.77 4.88
C VAL A 177 12.13 -7.71 5.44
N LEU A 178 12.26 -7.62 6.76
CA LEU A 178 13.13 -6.62 7.41
C LEU A 178 14.62 -6.91 7.20
N GLU A 179 14.99 -8.17 7.02
CA GLU A 179 16.36 -8.56 6.66
C GLU A 179 16.72 -8.13 5.23
N GLN A 180 15.81 -8.29 4.26
CA GLN A 180 16.08 -7.89 2.88
C GLN A 180 15.97 -6.37 2.65
N ILE A 181 15.28 -5.63 3.52
CA ILE A 181 15.16 -4.16 3.41
C ILE A 181 15.69 -3.49 4.68
N PRO A 182 17.02 -3.47 4.89
CA PRO A 182 17.61 -2.90 6.10
C PRO A 182 17.31 -1.40 6.26
N SER A 183 16.99 -0.71 5.14
CA SER A 183 16.63 0.70 5.09
C SER A 183 15.26 1.03 5.69
N VAL A 184 14.41 0.04 5.99
CA VAL A 184 13.17 0.25 6.75
C VAL A 184 13.50 0.76 8.14
N VAL A 185 12.93 1.91 8.50
CA VAL A 185 13.12 2.57 9.80
C VAL A 185 11.89 2.48 10.69
N GLU A 186 10.72 2.23 10.09
CA GLU A 186 9.43 2.20 10.79
C GLU A 186 8.60 1.01 10.36
N VAL A 187 7.95 0.39 11.35
CA VAL A 187 6.92 -0.62 11.16
C VAL A 187 5.61 -0.08 11.74
N GLN A 188 4.61 0.10 10.88
CA GLN A 188 3.29 0.57 11.25
C GLN A 188 2.34 -0.62 11.34
N PHE A 189 1.67 -0.77 12.47
CA PHE A 189 0.71 -1.85 12.71
C PHE A 189 -0.73 -1.35 12.67
N ASP A 190 -1.59 -2.09 11.99
CA ASP A 190 -3.03 -1.88 12.00
C ASP A 190 -3.74 -3.23 11.89
N ALA A 191 -5.05 -3.26 12.13
CA ALA A 191 -5.78 -4.51 12.12
C ALA A 191 -7.29 -4.33 11.96
N TYR A 192 -8.00 -5.44 11.66
CA TYR A 192 -9.44 -5.49 11.83
C TYR A 192 -9.86 -5.43 13.30
N PRO A 193 -11.10 -5.02 13.61
CA PRO A 193 -11.58 -4.88 14.99
C PRO A 193 -11.45 -6.13 15.86
N SER A 194 -11.56 -7.31 15.24
CA SER A 194 -11.42 -8.64 15.88
C SER A 194 -10.03 -8.91 16.44
N VAL A 195 -9.01 -8.19 15.96
CA VAL A 195 -7.63 -8.34 16.45
C VAL A 195 -7.35 -7.25 17.49
N THR A 196 -6.84 -7.67 18.64
CA THR A 196 -6.47 -6.77 19.74
C THR A 196 -4.96 -6.53 19.73
N LYS A 197 -4.52 -5.38 20.27
CA LYS A 197 -3.09 -5.04 20.32
C LYS A 197 -2.28 -6.02 21.17
N GLY A 198 -2.92 -6.59 22.19
CA GLY A 198 -2.34 -7.57 23.11
C GLY A 198 -2.41 -9.01 22.62
N SER A 199 -2.96 -9.26 21.43
CA SER A 199 -3.12 -10.61 20.91
C SER A 199 -1.76 -11.29 20.64
N PRO A 200 -1.66 -12.63 20.72
CA PRO A 200 -0.41 -13.36 20.51
C PRO A 200 0.28 -12.98 19.19
N LEU A 201 -0.47 -12.91 18.09
CA LEU A 201 0.06 -12.48 16.79
C LEU A 201 0.64 -11.07 16.88
N MET A 202 -0.14 -10.10 17.36
CA MET A 202 0.29 -8.71 17.39
C MET A 202 1.52 -8.50 18.29
N GLN A 203 1.57 -9.15 19.45
CA GLN A 203 2.74 -9.10 20.33
C GLN A 203 3.98 -9.69 19.67
N ALA A 204 3.86 -10.83 18.99
CA ALA A 204 4.97 -11.43 18.26
C ALA A 204 5.53 -10.49 17.19
N LEU A 205 4.65 -9.85 16.39
CA LEU A 205 5.07 -8.95 15.32
C LEU A 205 5.66 -7.63 15.85
N ILE A 206 5.08 -7.05 16.90
CA ILE A 206 5.62 -5.84 17.56
C ILE A 206 6.99 -6.13 18.16
N ASN A 207 7.16 -7.27 18.81
CA ASN A 207 8.44 -7.67 19.40
C ASN A 207 9.50 -7.90 18.33
N GLU A 208 9.14 -8.48 17.18
CA GLU A 208 10.05 -8.62 16.03
C GLU A 208 10.53 -7.25 15.51
N GLY A 209 9.62 -6.28 15.36
CA GLY A 209 9.99 -4.91 14.98
C GLY A 209 10.92 -4.24 16.00
N LYS A 210 10.64 -4.41 17.30
CA LYS A 210 11.47 -3.86 18.39
C LYS A 210 12.85 -4.51 18.44
N ALA A 211 12.93 -5.83 18.32
CA ALA A 211 14.19 -6.58 18.32
C ALA A 211 15.15 -6.10 17.21
N ARG A 212 14.60 -5.57 16.12
CA ARG A 212 15.34 -5.00 14.98
C ARG A 212 15.49 -3.48 15.03
N ASN A 213 15.25 -2.87 16.19
CA ASN A 213 15.36 -1.43 16.44
C ASN A 213 14.54 -0.57 15.46
N LYS A 214 13.35 -1.06 15.06
CA LYS A 214 12.44 -0.30 14.20
C LYS A 214 11.53 0.59 15.05
N ARG A 215 11.23 1.80 14.57
CA ARG A 215 10.18 2.63 15.17
C ARG A 215 8.83 1.94 14.98
N ILE A 216 8.05 1.87 16.04
CA ILE A 216 6.71 1.27 16.01
C ILE A 216 5.67 2.39 15.97
N SER A 217 4.78 2.34 14.99
CA SER A 217 3.61 3.22 14.90
C SER A 217 2.33 2.43 14.67
N TYR A 218 1.19 3.10 14.75
CA TYR A 218 -0.12 2.46 14.58
C TYR A 218 -0.94 3.16 13.50
N GLY A 219 -1.56 2.37 12.63
CA GLY A 219 -2.42 2.86 11.58
C GLY A 219 -3.75 3.39 12.09
N PRO A 220 -4.50 4.08 11.22
CA PRO A 220 -5.73 4.77 11.61
C PRO A 220 -6.94 3.84 11.80
N ALA A 221 -6.96 2.64 11.22
CA ALA A 221 -8.18 1.83 11.17
C ALA A 221 -8.57 1.30 12.56
N ARG A 222 -7.59 0.85 13.35
CA ARG A 222 -7.88 0.26 14.67
C ARG A 222 -7.95 1.29 15.80
N GLY A 223 -7.41 2.49 15.60
CA GLY A 223 -7.43 3.55 16.62
C GLY A 223 -6.49 3.30 17.81
N TRP A 224 -5.47 2.47 17.66
CA TRP A 224 -4.47 2.23 18.72
C TRP A 224 -3.52 3.40 18.97
N ASN A 225 -3.65 4.47 18.18
CA ASN A 225 -2.89 5.68 18.39
C ASN A 225 -3.48 6.45 19.58
N THR A 226 -2.83 6.31 20.73
CA THR A 226 -3.25 6.89 22.03
C THR A 226 -3.37 8.42 22.00
N ASP A 227 -2.69 9.09 21.08
CA ASP A 227 -2.75 10.56 20.95
C ASP A 227 -4.01 11.02 20.22
N LEU A 228 -4.50 10.23 19.25
CA LEU A 228 -5.76 10.48 18.55
C LEU A 228 -6.97 10.11 19.42
N SER A 229 -6.90 9.03 20.20
CA SER A 229 -7.98 8.69 21.14
C SER A 229 -8.13 9.73 22.24
N LYS A 230 -7.02 10.30 22.74
CA LYS A 230 -7.04 11.46 23.65
C LYS A 230 -7.53 12.75 22.97
N ALA A 231 -7.10 13.05 21.74
CA ALA A 231 -7.54 14.23 21.00
C ALA A 231 -9.04 14.16 20.63
N MET A 232 -9.53 12.99 20.22
CA MET A 232 -10.96 12.76 19.94
C MET A 232 -11.80 12.73 21.23
N ALA A 233 -11.27 12.20 22.33
CA ALA A 233 -11.92 12.32 23.64
C ALA A 233 -12.00 13.79 24.08
N ALA A 234 -10.94 14.57 23.93
CA ALA A 234 -10.93 16.00 24.23
C ALA A 234 -11.93 16.80 23.36
N LEU A 235 -12.08 16.45 22.08
CA LEU A 235 -13.09 17.05 21.20
C LEU A 235 -14.54 16.69 21.59
N ARG A 236 -14.77 15.51 22.19
CA ARG A 236 -16.11 15.10 22.66
C ARG A 236 -16.56 15.84 23.93
N PHE A 237 -15.64 16.43 24.68
CA PHE A 237 -15.94 17.27 25.86
C PHE A 237 -15.89 18.77 25.57
N ALA A 238 -15.59 19.18 24.34
CA ALA A 238 -15.43 20.58 23.93
C ALA A 238 -16.58 21.10 23.05
N ILE A 239 -17.66 20.33 22.89
CA ILE A 239 -18.88 20.77 22.22
C ILE A 239 -19.94 21.03 23.31
N PRO A 240 -20.45 22.27 23.48
CA PRO A 240 -21.57 22.56 24.39
C PRO A 240 -22.87 21.89 23.96
#